data_AF-A0A9P1E7H4-F1
#
_entry.id   AF-A0A9P1E7H4-F1
#
_cell.length_a   1.000
_cell.length_b   1.000
_cell.length_c   1.000
_cell.angle_alpha   90.00
_cell.angle_beta   90.00
_cell.angle_gamma   90.00
#
_symmetry.space_group_name_H-M   'P 1'
#
loop_
_entity.id
_entity.type
_entity.pdbx_description
1 polymer ?
#
loop_
_entity_poly.entity_id
_entity_poly.type
_entity_poly.pdbx_seq_one_letter_code
_entity_poly.pdbx_strand_id
1 'polypeptide(L)'
;MRSIQGALIVASCFQVIAGFIGLWRNATRFLSPLSVVPLITLTGFGLFHLGFPLMAKCAVVGIPELFFIILVSQYLPTWLKLKRPILDRFGVLFCVSIVWMYAAILTWSGPYKTYSEENCRIDSSRRMSASSWISVPLPFQWGAPTFNAGDVFAILTSCFVSSIESTAVFYATSRYGSATPVPPSIMSRGVGWLGVGTMLSGLFGGLTGPCATP
;
A
#
# COMPACT_ATOMS: atom_id res chain seq x y z
N MET A 1 -15.29 -9.67 -4.31
CA MET A 1 -15.36 -8.74 -3.16
C MET A 1 -15.86 -9.41 -1.89
N ARG A 2 -17.04 -10.05 -1.89
CA ARG A 2 -17.62 -10.72 -0.69
C ARG A 2 -16.71 -11.75 -0.02
N SER A 3 -16.02 -12.58 -0.81
CA SER A 3 -15.09 -13.59 -0.29
C SER A 3 -13.86 -12.98 0.37
N ILE A 4 -13.27 -11.98 -0.27
CA ILE A 4 -12.14 -11.20 0.26
C ILE A 4 -12.54 -10.50 1.56
N GLN A 5 -13.76 -9.96 1.62
CA GLN A 5 -14.30 -9.30 2.81
C GLN A 5 -14.40 -10.26 4.00
N GLY A 6 -14.96 -11.47 3.78
CA GLY A 6 -15.02 -12.51 4.82
C GLY A 6 -13.63 -12.97 5.26
N ALA A 7 -12.72 -13.17 4.30
CA ALA A 7 -11.35 -13.57 4.56
C ALA A 7 -10.55 -12.51 5.36
N LEU A 8 -10.73 -11.22 5.07
CA LEU A 8 -10.16 -10.10 5.84
C LEU A 8 -10.63 -10.10 7.29
N ILE A 9 -11.93 -10.32 7.53
CA ILE A 9 -12.47 -10.36 8.89
C ILE A 9 -11.83 -11.52 9.68
N VAL A 10 -11.75 -12.72 9.10
CA VAL A 10 -11.13 -13.88 9.77
C VAL A 10 -9.64 -13.67 10.04
N ALA A 11 -8.89 -13.18 9.04
CA ALA A 11 -7.46 -12.92 9.18
C ALA A 11 -7.17 -11.81 10.21
N SER A 12 -8.04 -10.79 10.28
CA SER A 12 -7.93 -9.72 11.27
C SER A 12 -8.13 -10.22 12.70
N CYS A 13 -9.07 -11.14 12.93
CA CYS A 13 -9.26 -11.76 14.24
C CYS A 13 -7.98 -12.49 14.70
N PHE A 14 -7.33 -13.23 13.79
CA PHE A 14 -6.06 -13.88 14.09
C PHE A 14 -4.99 -12.85 14.52
N GLN A 15 -4.90 -11.73 13.80
CA GLN A 15 -3.93 -10.67 14.08
C GLN A 15 -4.20 -9.94 15.41
N VAL A 16 -5.47 -9.65 15.72
CA VAL A 16 -5.92 -9.08 17.00
C VAL A 16 -5.55 -10.02 18.15
N ILE A 17 -5.88 -11.30 18.02
CA ILE A 17 -5.59 -12.33 19.03
C ILE A 17 -4.07 -12.44 19.24
N ALA A 18 -3.30 -12.60 18.16
CA ALA A 18 -1.84 -12.71 18.24
C ALA A 18 -1.16 -11.46 18.83
N GLY A 19 -1.71 -10.27 18.54
CA GLY A 19 -1.22 -8.99 19.06
C GLY A 19 -1.52 -8.77 20.54
N PHE A 20 -2.77 -8.94 20.98
CA PHE A 20 -3.17 -8.66 22.37
C PHE A 20 -2.77 -9.75 23.37
N ILE A 21 -2.73 -11.03 22.97
CA ILE A 21 -2.27 -12.14 23.83
C ILE A 21 -0.76 -12.03 24.11
N GLY A 22 -0.03 -11.21 23.35
CA GLY A 22 1.42 -11.09 23.51
C GLY A 22 2.18 -12.18 22.76
N LEU A 23 1.54 -12.95 21.89
CA LEU A 23 2.23 -13.93 21.04
C LEU A 23 3.24 -13.22 20.13
N TRP A 24 2.87 -12.06 19.61
CA TRP A 24 3.78 -11.21 18.83
C TRP A 24 4.98 -10.71 19.65
N ARG A 25 4.85 -10.51 20.96
CA ARG A 25 5.97 -10.15 21.85
C ARG A 25 7.12 -11.18 21.80
N ASN A 26 6.81 -12.46 21.64
CA ASN A 26 7.82 -13.50 21.51
C ASN A 26 8.41 -13.56 20.09
N ALA A 27 7.54 -13.47 19.06
CA ALA A 27 7.98 -13.46 17.66
C ALA A 27 8.97 -12.34 17.37
N THR A 28 8.74 -11.17 17.96
CA THR A 28 9.56 -9.97 17.75
C THR A 28 10.98 -10.08 18.32
N ARG A 29 11.24 -11.02 19.24
CA ARG A 29 12.62 -11.33 19.65
C ARG A 29 13.44 -11.98 18.55
N PHE A 30 12.80 -12.68 17.61
CA PHE A 30 13.45 -13.29 16.46
C PHE A 30 13.56 -12.32 15.26
N LEU A 31 12.79 -11.25 15.26
CA LEU A 31 12.77 -10.23 14.20
C LEU A 31 13.84 -9.16 14.47
N SER A 32 15.10 -9.54 14.32
CA SER A 32 16.20 -8.57 14.29
C SER A 32 16.15 -7.70 13.02
N PRO A 33 16.69 -6.47 13.04
CA PRO A 33 16.76 -5.64 11.83
C PRO A 33 17.42 -6.36 10.64
N LEU A 34 18.39 -7.25 10.90
CA LEU A 34 19.08 -8.05 9.88
C LEU A 34 18.16 -9.06 9.20
N SER A 35 17.18 -9.64 9.91
CA SER A 35 16.22 -10.59 9.32
C SER A 35 15.01 -9.90 8.69
N VAL A 36 14.67 -8.70 9.16
CA VAL A 36 13.51 -7.92 8.69
C VAL A 36 13.78 -7.23 7.35
N VAL A 37 14.99 -6.72 7.12
CA VAL A 37 15.34 -6.02 5.86
C VAL A 37 15.13 -6.89 4.62
N PRO A 38 15.64 -8.14 4.54
CA PRO A 38 15.42 -9.00 3.37
C PRO A 38 13.96 -9.35 3.12
N LEU A 39 13.15 -9.47 4.18
CA LEU A 39 11.71 -9.75 4.05
C LEU A 39 11.00 -8.57 3.36
N ILE A 40 11.30 -7.34 3.80
CA ILE A 40 10.68 -6.13 3.23
C ILE A 40 11.14 -5.90 1.80
N THR A 41 12.43 -6.08 1.52
CA THR A 41 12.92 -5.95 0.14
C THR A 41 12.25 -6.95 -0.79
N LEU A 42 12.07 -8.21 -0.35
CA LEU A 42 11.37 -9.23 -1.13
C LEU A 42 9.89 -8.89 -1.34
N THR A 43 9.21 -8.33 -0.33
CA THR A 43 7.84 -7.81 -0.52
C THR A 43 7.79 -6.68 -1.55
N GLY A 44 8.73 -5.73 -1.47
CA GLY A 44 8.84 -4.63 -2.45
C GLY A 44 9.12 -5.13 -3.86
N PHE A 45 10.02 -6.10 -4.03
CA PHE A 45 10.27 -6.74 -5.33
C PHE A 45 9.03 -7.48 -5.85
N GLY A 46 8.24 -8.11 -4.98
CA GLY A 46 6.97 -8.72 -5.33
C GLY A 46 5.97 -7.70 -5.88
N LEU A 47 5.85 -6.53 -5.23
CA LEU A 47 5.02 -5.44 -5.75
C LEU A 47 5.55 -4.88 -7.07
N PHE A 48 6.87 -4.76 -7.24
CA PHE A 48 7.46 -4.31 -8.51
C PHE A 48 7.10 -5.26 -9.67
N HIS A 49 7.14 -6.57 -9.45
CA HIS A 49 6.75 -7.55 -10.46
C HIS A 49 5.27 -7.44 -10.87
N LEU A 50 4.40 -7.00 -9.95
CA LEU A 50 2.99 -6.74 -10.26
C LEU A 50 2.79 -5.36 -10.93
N GLY A 51 3.49 -4.33 -10.47
CA GLY A 51 3.34 -2.96 -10.97
C GLY A 51 3.93 -2.73 -12.36
N PHE A 52 5.10 -3.30 -12.65
CA PHE A 52 5.77 -3.13 -13.94
C PHE A 52 4.93 -3.56 -15.16
N PRO A 53 4.28 -4.74 -15.18
CA PRO A 53 3.44 -5.14 -16.32
C PRO A 53 2.17 -4.27 -16.44
N LEU A 54 1.68 -3.70 -15.34
CA LEU A 54 0.58 -2.75 -15.37
C LEU A 54 0.98 -1.43 -16.07
N MET A 55 2.19 -0.94 -15.81
CA MET A 55 2.76 0.22 -16.51
C MET A 55 3.11 -0.07 -17.97
N ALA A 56 3.62 -1.26 -18.27
CA ALA A 56 3.99 -1.68 -19.61
C ALA A 56 2.81 -1.77 -20.60
N LYS A 57 1.58 -1.94 -20.10
CA LYS A 57 0.37 -1.88 -20.95
C LYS A 57 0.22 -0.53 -21.66
N CYS A 58 0.79 0.53 -21.10
CA CYS A 58 0.71 1.90 -21.63
C CYS A 58 2.10 2.55 -21.65
N ALA A 59 2.97 2.06 -22.53
CA ALA A 59 4.36 2.52 -22.64
C ALA A 59 4.49 4.04 -22.85
N VAL A 60 3.54 4.67 -23.56
CA VAL A 60 3.53 6.13 -23.83
C VAL A 60 3.47 6.96 -22.53
N VAL A 61 2.77 6.49 -21.50
CA VAL A 61 2.65 7.17 -20.20
C VAL A 61 3.66 6.60 -19.19
N GLY A 62 3.90 5.30 -19.23
CA GLY A 62 4.81 4.62 -18.30
C GLY A 62 6.28 5.00 -18.46
N ILE A 63 6.76 5.27 -19.68
CA ILE A 63 8.16 5.70 -19.89
C ILE A 63 8.42 7.08 -19.26
N PRO A 64 7.59 8.12 -19.51
CA PRO A 64 7.69 9.39 -18.80
C PRO A 64 7.60 9.24 -17.28
N GLU A 65 6.71 8.38 -16.78
CA GLU A 65 6.57 8.13 -15.34
C GLU A 65 7.86 7.62 -14.71
N LEU A 66 8.48 6.60 -15.30
CA LEU A 66 9.76 6.08 -14.83
C LEU A 66 10.86 7.14 -14.89
N PHE A 67 10.91 7.92 -15.97
CA PHE A 67 11.87 8.99 -16.13
C PHE A 67 11.72 10.06 -15.03
N PHE A 68 10.50 10.54 -14.78
CA PHE A 68 10.24 11.56 -13.76
C PHE A 68 10.51 11.04 -12.35
N ILE A 69 10.16 9.78 -12.04
CA ILE A 69 10.47 9.17 -10.74
C ILE A 69 11.99 9.14 -10.50
N ILE A 70 12.78 8.69 -11.48
CA ILE A 70 14.24 8.63 -11.34
C ILE A 70 14.83 10.04 -11.22
N LEU A 71 14.38 10.97 -12.06
CA LEU A 71 14.87 12.35 -12.08
C LEU A 71 14.61 13.07 -10.75
N VAL A 72 13.37 13.00 -10.24
CA VAL A 72 12.96 13.69 -9.02
C VAL A 72 13.51 13.00 -7.78
N SER A 73 13.53 11.65 -7.75
CA SER A 73 13.93 10.90 -6.55
C SER A 73 15.45 10.79 -6.37
N GLN A 74 16.25 10.73 -7.45
CA GLN A 74 17.71 10.56 -7.32
C GLN A 74 18.50 11.80 -7.70
N TYR A 75 18.09 12.48 -8.78
CA TYR A 75 18.89 13.55 -9.37
C TYR A 75 18.63 14.91 -8.71
N LEU A 76 17.35 15.29 -8.57
CA LEU A 76 16.96 16.57 -8.00
C LEU A 76 17.47 16.85 -6.57
N PRO A 77 17.40 15.92 -5.59
CA PRO A 77 17.92 16.18 -4.24
C PRO A 77 19.43 16.37 -4.21
N THR A 78 20.16 15.67 -5.08
CA THR A 78 21.62 15.79 -5.22
C THR A 78 22.02 17.13 -5.82
N TRP A 79 21.27 17.61 -6.82
CA TRP A 79 21.57 18.83 -7.55
C TRP A 79 21.17 20.11 -6.80
N LEU A 80 20.00 20.13 -6.17
CA LEU A 80 19.46 21.35 -5.58
C LEU A 80 20.05 21.70 -4.20
N LYS A 81 20.80 20.78 -3.57
CA LYS A 81 21.39 20.93 -2.20
C LYS A 81 20.48 21.75 -1.26
N LEU A 82 19.18 21.49 -1.32
CA LEU A 82 18.20 22.38 -0.70
C LEU A 82 18.31 22.18 0.82
N LYS A 83 18.46 23.28 1.58
CA LYS A 83 18.60 23.23 3.06
C LYS A 83 17.44 22.54 3.79
N ARG A 84 16.31 22.30 3.11
CA ARG A 84 15.17 21.56 3.66
C ARG A 84 14.85 20.34 2.79
N PRO A 85 14.79 19.12 3.36
CA PRO A 85 14.51 17.89 2.62
C PRO A 85 13.01 17.73 2.32
N ILE A 86 12.35 18.80 1.85
CA ILE A 86 10.92 18.78 1.51
C ILE A 86 10.73 17.99 0.22
N LEU A 87 11.62 18.19 -0.75
CA LEU A 87 11.57 17.54 -2.04
C LEU A 87 11.87 16.02 -1.94
N ASP A 88 12.71 15.63 -1.00
CA ASP A 88 13.08 14.22 -0.76
C ASP A 88 11.92 13.42 -0.15
N ARG A 89 11.12 14.06 0.73
CA ARG A 89 9.96 13.42 1.38
C ARG A 89 8.71 13.37 0.52
N PHE A 90 8.47 14.40 -0.30
CA PHE A 90 7.25 14.52 -1.11
C PHE A 90 7.47 14.27 -2.61
N GLY A 91 8.66 13.84 -3.02
CA GLY A 91 9.04 13.68 -4.42
C GLY A 91 8.06 12.81 -5.22
N VAL A 92 7.62 11.68 -4.64
CA VAL A 92 6.65 10.79 -5.29
C VAL A 92 5.29 11.47 -5.54
N LEU A 93 4.78 12.28 -4.60
CA LEU A 93 3.52 13.00 -4.79
C LEU A 93 3.61 14.03 -5.93
N PHE A 94 4.74 14.73 -6.03
CA PHE A 94 4.99 15.66 -7.14
C PHE A 94 5.09 14.92 -8.47
N CYS A 95 5.79 13.78 -8.52
CA CYS A 95 5.87 12.94 -9.73
C CYS A 95 4.49 12.49 -10.20
N VAL A 96 3.69 11.90 -9.30
CA VAL A 96 2.35 11.41 -9.64
C VAL A 96 1.47 12.56 -10.17
N SER A 97 1.57 13.75 -9.56
CA SER A 97 0.83 14.93 -10.01
C SER A 97 1.24 15.39 -11.41
N ILE A 98 2.55 15.42 -11.70
CA ILE A 98 3.08 15.81 -13.02
C ILE A 98 2.70 14.79 -14.10
N VAL A 99 2.84 13.50 -13.80
CA VAL A 99 2.50 12.41 -14.73
C VAL A 99 1.01 12.39 -15.02
N TRP A 100 0.17 12.62 -14.00
CA TRP A 100 -1.28 12.74 -14.20
C TRP A 100 -1.64 13.93 -15.10
N MET A 101 -1.02 15.10 -14.88
CA MET A 101 -1.21 16.27 -15.76
C MET A 101 -0.77 15.99 -17.20
N TYR A 102 0.35 15.31 -17.39
CA TYR A 102 0.82 14.89 -18.70
C TYR A 102 -0.17 13.95 -19.40
N ALA A 103 -0.67 12.94 -18.70
CA ALA A 103 -1.67 12.02 -19.23
C ALA A 103 -3.01 12.73 -19.54
N ALA A 104 -3.37 13.78 -18.79
CA ALA A 104 -4.55 14.60 -19.06
C ALA A 104 -4.39 15.39 -20.36
N ILE A 105 -3.25 16.02 -20.59
CA ILE A 105 -2.95 16.74 -21.85
C ILE A 105 -2.97 15.79 -23.05
N LEU A 106 -2.42 14.57 -22.91
CA LEU A 106 -2.50 13.55 -23.96
C LEU A 106 -3.93 13.10 -24.22
N THR A 107 -4.76 12.99 -23.19
CA THR A 107 -6.17 12.62 -23.34
C THR A 107 -6.97 13.68 -24.12
N TRP A 108 -6.64 14.96 -23.96
CA TRP A 108 -7.33 16.07 -24.61
C TRP A 108 -6.83 16.34 -26.04
N SER A 109 -5.54 16.14 -26.29
CA SER A 109 -4.94 16.33 -27.62
C SER A 109 -5.29 15.22 -28.62
N GLY A 110 -5.91 14.13 -28.18
CA GLY A 110 -6.50 13.09 -29.04
C GLY A 110 -5.54 12.33 -29.99
N PRO A 111 -4.31 11.94 -29.59
CA PRO A 111 -3.42 11.15 -30.45
C PRO A 111 -3.81 9.67 -30.52
N TYR A 112 -4.62 9.18 -29.58
CA TYR A 112 -5.01 7.77 -29.47
C TYR A 112 -6.01 7.39 -30.56
N LYS A 113 -5.51 6.88 -31.70
CA LYS A 113 -6.32 6.52 -32.87
C LYS A 113 -6.60 5.02 -32.99
N THR A 114 -5.95 4.18 -32.19
CA THR A 114 -5.99 2.72 -32.31
C THR A 114 -6.63 2.08 -31.08
N TYR A 115 -7.48 1.07 -31.26
CA TYR A 115 -8.21 0.35 -30.20
C TYR A 115 -7.33 -0.18 -29.04
N SER A 116 -6.03 -0.44 -29.28
CA SER A 116 -5.09 -0.87 -28.23
C SER A 116 -4.71 0.25 -27.24
N GLU A 117 -4.87 1.51 -27.62
CA GLU A 117 -4.45 2.67 -26.83
C GLU A 117 -5.59 3.31 -26.03
N GLU A 118 -6.85 2.88 -26.25
CA GLU A 118 -8.00 3.38 -25.48
C GLU A 118 -7.88 3.07 -23.98
N ASN A 119 -7.21 1.97 -23.63
CA ASN A 119 -6.98 1.59 -22.24
C ASN A 119 -5.97 2.53 -21.52
N CYS A 120 -5.22 3.34 -22.27
CA CYS A 120 -4.26 4.32 -21.77
C CYS A 120 -4.87 5.71 -21.54
N ARG A 121 -6.13 5.89 -21.93
CA ARG A 121 -6.88 7.11 -21.69
C ARG A 121 -7.30 7.19 -20.21
N ILE A 122 -7.16 8.37 -19.60
CA ILE A 122 -7.60 8.59 -18.21
C ILE A 122 -9.11 8.29 -18.02
N ASP A 123 -9.90 8.53 -19.06
CA ASP A 123 -11.35 8.35 -19.06
C ASP A 123 -11.81 6.99 -19.66
N SER A 124 -10.94 5.98 -19.71
CA SER A 124 -11.30 4.67 -20.26
C SER A 124 -12.45 3.99 -19.50
N SER A 125 -12.57 4.26 -18.21
CA SER A 125 -13.54 3.58 -17.35
C SER A 125 -14.93 4.24 -17.31
N ARG A 126 -15.10 5.49 -17.79
CA ARG A 126 -16.31 6.33 -17.64
C ARG A 126 -16.95 6.31 -16.23
N ARG A 127 -16.20 5.89 -15.20
CA ARG A 127 -16.73 5.72 -13.84
C ARG A 127 -16.99 7.05 -13.15
N MET A 128 -16.30 8.11 -13.55
CA MET A 128 -16.50 9.47 -13.02
C MET A 128 -17.90 10.01 -13.32
N SER A 129 -18.50 9.68 -14.47
CA SER A 129 -19.86 10.11 -14.79
C SER A 129 -20.96 9.30 -14.09
N ALA A 130 -20.64 8.07 -13.67
CA ALA A 130 -21.59 7.17 -13.01
C ALA A 130 -21.52 7.21 -11.48
N SER A 131 -20.54 7.91 -10.90
CA SER A 131 -20.33 7.95 -9.45
C SER A 131 -21.19 9.01 -8.77
N SER A 132 -21.79 8.66 -7.62
CA SER A 132 -22.47 9.59 -6.73
C SER A 132 -21.50 10.58 -6.09
N TRP A 133 -21.90 11.84 -5.94
CA TRP A 133 -21.11 12.90 -5.30
C TRP A 133 -20.76 12.62 -3.83
N ILE A 134 -21.65 11.94 -3.10
CA ILE A 134 -21.43 11.52 -1.72
C ILE A 134 -21.75 10.03 -1.64
N SER A 135 -20.78 9.23 -1.24
CA SER A 135 -20.96 7.80 -0.97
C SER A 135 -20.48 7.51 0.45
N VAL A 136 -21.41 7.13 1.33
CA VAL A 136 -21.09 6.72 2.70
C VAL A 136 -20.81 5.21 2.68
N PRO A 137 -19.62 4.75 3.11
CA PRO A 137 -19.31 3.33 3.15
C PRO A 137 -20.19 2.67 4.22
N LEU A 138 -21.17 1.90 3.78
CA LEU A 138 -22.03 1.12 4.67
C LEU A 138 -21.32 -0.17 5.09
N PRO A 139 -21.49 -0.62 6.35
CA PRO A 139 -21.01 -1.93 6.74
C PRO A 139 -21.65 -2.99 5.85
N PHE A 140 -20.84 -3.93 5.35
CA PHE A 140 -21.28 -4.97 4.42
C PHE A 140 -21.85 -4.46 3.08
N GLN A 141 -21.30 -3.36 2.54
CA GLN A 141 -21.69 -2.83 1.23
C GLN A 141 -21.61 -3.85 0.07
N TRP A 142 -20.76 -4.87 0.18
CA TRP A 142 -20.64 -5.92 -0.83
C TRP A 142 -21.63 -7.08 -0.64
N GLY A 143 -22.41 -7.09 0.44
CA GLY A 143 -23.31 -8.17 0.86
C GLY A 143 -22.74 -9.03 2.00
N ALA A 144 -23.52 -10.03 2.46
CA ALA A 144 -23.09 -10.93 3.54
C ALA A 144 -21.76 -11.64 3.20
N PRO A 145 -20.81 -11.73 4.17
CA PRO A 145 -19.48 -12.27 3.93
C PRO A 145 -19.56 -13.77 3.64
N THR A 146 -18.80 -14.19 2.63
CA THR A 146 -18.64 -15.61 2.28
C THR A 146 -17.27 -16.07 2.70
N PHE A 147 -17.17 -17.22 3.35
CA PHE A 147 -15.91 -17.73 3.88
C PHE A 147 -15.38 -18.86 3.01
N ASN A 148 -14.47 -18.54 2.09
CA ASN A 148 -13.71 -19.54 1.34
C ASN A 148 -12.36 -19.77 2.02
N ALA A 149 -12.02 -21.03 2.30
CA ALA A 149 -10.78 -21.38 2.99
C ALA A 149 -9.53 -20.91 2.21
N GLY A 150 -9.50 -21.07 0.89
CA GLY A 150 -8.36 -20.64 0.06
C GLY A 150 -8.07 -19.15 0.17
N ASP A 151 -9.11 -18.32 0.10
CA ASP A 151 -8.99 -16.86 0.21
C ASP A 151 -8.57 -16.46 1.64
N VAL A 152 -9.08 -17.15 2.66
CA VAL A 152 -8.70 -16.93 4.07
C VAL A 152 -7.21 -17.19 4.27
N PHE A 153 -6.66 -18.28 3.75
CA PHE A 153 -5.23 -18.60 3.89
C PHE A 153 -4.33 -17.58 3.16
N ALA A 154 -4.74 -17.14 1.97
CA ALA A 154 -4.01 -16.11 1.23
C ALA A 154 -3.93 -14.80 2.03
N ILE A 155 -5.07 -14.31 2.53
CA ILE A 155 -5.13 -13.05 3.28
C ILE A 155 -4.45 -13.18 4.66
N LEU A 156 -4.54 -14.34 5.32
CA LEU A 156 -3.83 -14.59 6.57
C LEU A 156 -2.31 -14.49 6.39
N THR A 157 -1.79 -14.97 5.27
CA THR A 157 -0.37 -14.79 4.91
C THR A 157 -0.02 -13.31 4.70
N SER A 158 -0.88 -12.55 4.02
CA SER A 158 -0.71 -11.10 3.87
C SER A 158 -0.76 -10.35 5.21
N CYS A 159 -1.64 -10.72 6.14
CA CYS A 159 -1.69 -10.16 7.50
C CYS A 159 -0.41 -10.46 8.30
N PHE A 160 0.17 -11.65 8.12
CA PHE A 160 1.46 -11.98 8.73
C PHE A 160 2.58 -11.09 8.20
N VAL A 161 2.68 -10.93 6.87
CA VAL A 161 3.63 -10.02 6.23
C VAL A 161 3.45 -8.58 6.72
N SER A 162 2.21 -8.09 6.77
CA SER A 162 1.87 -6.76 7.29
C SER A 162 2.30 -6.54 8.76
N SER A 163 2.24 -7.59 9.58
CA SER A 163 2.69 -7.53 10.99
C SER A 163 4.22 -7.36 11.10
N ILE A 164 4.97 -8.01 10.21
CA ILE A 164 6.44 -7.86 10.12
C ILE A 164 6.80 -6.48 9.59
N GLU A 165 6.11 -6.00 8.57
CA GLU A 165 6.32 -4.67 8.00
C GLU A 165 6.06 -3.57 9.04
N SER A 166 4.94 -3.66 9.76
CA SER A 166 4.61 -2.71 10.84
C SER A 166 5.68 -2.71 11.95
N THR A 167 6.22 -3.87 12.30
CA THR A 167 7.34 -4.01 13.23
C THR A 167 8.57 -3.24 12.75
N ALA A 168 8.90 -3.35 11.46
CA ALA A 168 10.01 -2.63 10.86
C ALA A 168 9.82 -1.11 10.90
N VAL A 169 8.61 -0.65 10.63
CA VAL A 169 8.27 0.77 10.71
C VAL A 169 8.42 1.29 12.14
N PHE A 170 8.09 0.52 13.18
CA PHE A 170 8.37 0.91 14.56
C PHE A 170 9.88 1.08 14.82
N TYR A 171 10.73 0.20 14.27
CA TYR A 171 12.18 0.39 14.37
C TYR A 171 12.65 1.65 13.61
N ALA A 172 12.21 1.84 12.37
CA ALA A 172 12.60 3.01 11.58
C ALA A 172 12.14 4.32 12.23
N THR A 173 10.87 4.41 12.63
CA THR A 173 10.28 5.60 13.27
C THR A 173 10.95 5.93 14.60
N SER A 174 11.29 4.93 15.42
CA SER A 174 12.06 5.16 16.66
C SER A 174 13.43 5.77 16.40
N ARG A 175 14.11 5.36 15.31
CA ARG A 175 15.41 5.90 14.90
C ARG A 175 15.29 7.31 14.33
N TYR A 176 14.30 7.57 13.48
CA TYR A 176 14.04 8.91 12.94
C TYR A 176 13.59 9.90 14.00
N GLY A 177 12.84 9.45 15.00
CA GLY A 177 12.40 10.26 16.13
C GLY A 177 13.42 10.38 17.26
N SER A 178 14.62 9.79 17.12
CA SER A 178 15.63 9.70 18.19
C SER A 178 15.06 9.19 19.52
N ALA A 179 14.06 8.31 19.45
CA ALA A 179 13.39 7.75 20.61
C ALA A 179 14.14 6.54 21.15
N THR A 180 13.85 6.18 22.40
CA THR A 180 14.39 4.95 23.01
C THR A 180 13.90 3.71 22.26
N PRO A 181 14.65 2.60 22.26
CA PRO A 181 14.23 1.34 21.64
C PRO A 181 12.83 0.92 22.11
N VAL A 182 11.97 0.58 21.14
CA VAL A 182 10.57 0.25 21.42
C VAL A 182 10.49 -1.06 22.21
N PRO A 183 9.87 -1.09 23.41
CA PRO A 183 9.71 -2.33 24.15
C PRO A 183 8.76 -3.29 23.43
N PRO A 184 9.00 -4.61 23.51
CA PRO A 184 8.24 -5.59 22.73
C PRO A 184 6.76 -5.69 23.12
N SER A 185 6.38 -5.23 24.32
CA SER A 185 4.99 -5.14 24.75
C SER A 185 4.21 -4.08 23.96
N ILE A 186 4.82 -2.92 23.67
CA ILE A 186 4.19 -1.86 22.87
C ILE A 186 4.04 -2.34 21.43
N MET A 187 5.04 -3.04 20.90
CA MET A 187 5.00 -3.55 19.54
C MET A 187 3.89 -4.61 19.34
N SER A 188 3.72 -5.50 20.31
CA SER A 188 2.62 -6.47 20.30
C SER A 188 1.24 -5.79 20.32
N ARG A 189 1.08 -4.72 21.12
CA ARG A 189 -0.16 -3.92 21.14
C ARG A 189 -0.36 -3.16 19.84
N GLY A 190 0.72 -2.69 19.21
CA GLY A 190 0.70 -2.05 17.89
C GLY A 190 0.12 -2.98 16.82
N VAL A 191 0.59 -4.23 16.77
CA VAL A 191 0.03 -5.25 15.86
C VAL A 191 -1.42 -5.60 16.19
N GLY A 192 -1.78 -5.64 17.48
CA GLY A 192 -3.18 -5.82 17.90
C GLY A 192 -4.10 -4.71 17.36
N TRP A 193 -3.67 -3.45 17.46
CA TRP A 193 -4.39 -2.30 16.90
C TRP A 193 -4.42 -2.29 15.37
N LEU A 194 -3.35 -2.75 14.72
CA LEU A 194 -3.34 -2.95 13.28
C LEU A 194 -4.39 -3.99 12.85
N GLY A 195 -4.53 -5.09 13.62
CA GLY A 195 -5.60 -6.07 13.45
C GLY A 195 -7.01 -5.47 13.61
N VAL A 196 -7.21 -4.56 14.57
CA VAL A 196 -8.50 -3.87 14.72
C VAL A 196 -8.79 -3.00 13.49
N GLY A 197 -7.77 -2.32 12.97
CA GLY A 197 -7.89 -1.53 11.75
C GLY A 197 -8.21 -2.39 10.52
N THR A 198 -7.57 -3.56 10.38
CA THR A 198 -7.85 -4.50 9.26
C THR A 198 -9.27 -5.06 9.36
N MET A 199 -9.76 -5.34 10.58
CA MET A 199 -11.14 -5.76 10.84
C MET A 199 -12.16 -4.69 10.41
N LEU A 200 -11.94 -3.44 10.81
CA LEU A 200 -12.80 -2.32 10.42
C LEU A 200 -12.80 -2.13 8.90
N SER A 201 -11.63 -2.23 8.26
CA SER A 201 -11.55 -2.18 6.80
C SER A 201 -12.38 -3.29 6.15
N GLY A 202 -12.28 -4.53 6.65
CA GLY A 202 -13.13 -5.63 6.20
C GLY A 202 -14.64 -5.36 6.41
N LEU A 203 -15.05 -4.77 7.53
CA LEU A 203 -16.46 -4.48 7.79
C LEU A 203 -17.04 -3.42 6.85
N PHE A 204 -16.30 -2.33 6.61
CA PHE A 204 -16.71 -1.25 5.70
C PHE A 204 -16.44 -1.55 4.22
N GLY A 205 -16.03 -2.77 3.89
CA GLY A 205 -15.80 -3.21 2.51
C GLY A 205 -14.54 -2.63 1.87
N GLY A 206 -13.56 -2.23 2.68
CA GLY A 206 -12.20 -1.99 2.23
C GLY A 206 -11.56 -3.27 1.71
N LEU A 207 -10.69 -3.11 0.72
CA LEU A 207 -9.99 -4.23 0.04
C LEU A 207 -8.62 -4.50 0.65
N THR A 208 -8.09 -3.54 1.40
CA THR A 208 -6.78 -3.57 2.03
C THR A 208 -6.91 -3.11 3.46
N GLY A 209 -6.15 -3.72 4.36
CA GLY A 209 -6.03 -3.24 5.73
C GLY A 209 -5.11 -2.01 5.81
N PRO A 210 -5.15 -1.28 6.93
CA PRO A 210 -4.13 -0.29 7.24
C PRO A 210 -2.81 -1.01 7.48
N CYS A 211 -1.91 -0.98 6.49
CA CYS A 211 -0.51 -1.32 6.69
C CYS A 211 0.26 -0.04 6.99
N ALA A 212 1.14 -0.08 7.98
CA ALA A 212 2.18 0.92 8.11
C ALA A 212 3.24 0.59 7.04
N THR A 213 3.05 1.06 5.82
CA THR A 213 4.07 1.06 4.76
C THR A 213 4.80 2.41 4.82
N PRO A 214 6.14 2.46 4.80
CA PRO A 214 6.88 3.72 4.67
C PRO A 214 6.63 4.42 3.34
#